data_AF-A0A381W654-F1
#
_entry.id   AF-A0A381W654-F1
#
_cell.length_a   1.000
_cell.length_b   1.000
_cell.length_c   1.000
_cell.angle_alpha   90.00
_cell.angle_beta   90.00
_cell.angle_gamma   90.00
#
_symmetry.space_group_name_H-M   'P 1'
#
loop_
_entity.id
_entity.type
_entity.pdbx_description
1 polymer ?
#
loop_
_entity_poly.entity_id
_entity_poly.type
_entity_poly.pdbx_seq_one_letter_code
_entity_poly.pdbx_strand_id
1 'polypeptide(L)'
;AAKSTRIDSADIEQGQIIGRIEENMIITGETILEVLKNGILECNLPLVSLVTLYWGHTTNKDEAQETSDLLQRIFPNLELELVYGGQPHYNYIVSLE
;
A
#
# COMPACT_ATOMS: atom_id res chain seq x y z
N ALA A 1 25.45 -18.95 9.04
CA ALA A 1 24.82 -18.09 10.05
C ALA A 1 23.62 -17.41 9.42
N ALA A 2 22.40 -17.87 9.72
CA ALA A 2 21.18 -17.25 9.23
C ALA A 2 20.81 -16.11 10.19
N LYS A 3 20.70 -14.88 9.69
CA LYS A 3 20.15 -13.76 10.46
C LYS A 3 18.65 -14.01 10.60
N SER A 4 18.25 -14.58 11.73
CA SER A 4 16.85 -14.66 12.15
C SER A 4 16.41 -13.25 12.55
N THR A 5 15.96 -12.43 11.60
CA THR A 5 15.29 -11.18 11.92
C THR A 5 13.89 -11.54 12.41
N ARG A 6 13.65 -11.42 13.72
CA ARG A 6 12.29 -11.35 14.26
C ARG A 6 11.69 -10.06 13.73
N ILE A 7 10.94 -10.15 12.64
CA ILE A 7 9.89 -9.17 12.38
C ILE A 7 8.86 -9.44 13.47
N ASP A 8 8.58 -8.40 14.25
CA ASP A 8 7.65 -8.44 15.38
C ASP A 8 6.39 -9.21 14.97
N SER A 9 6.01 -10.19 15.80
CA SER A 9 5.05 -11.25 15.51
C SER A 9 3.62 -10.70 15.35
N ALA A 10 3.36 -9.90 14.32
CA ALA A 10 2.02 -9.80 13.78
C ALA A 10 1.66 -11.18 13.23
N ASP A 11 0.50 -11.70 13.61
CA ASP A 11 -0.04 -12.99 13.20
C ASP A 11 -0.33 -12.95 11.69
N ILE A 12 0.73 -13.00 10.87
CA ILE A 12 0.63 -12.94 9.41
C ILE A 12 0.23 -14.34 8.96
N GLU A 13 -1.07 -14.54 8.78
CA GLU A 13 -1.59 -15.78 8.21
C GLU A 13 -1.14 -15.92 6.75
N GLN A 14 -0.88 -17.16 6.35
CA GLN A 14 -0.41 -17.48 5.00
C GLN A 14 -1.47 -17.05 3.97
N GLY A 15 -1.11 -16.11 3.09
CA GLY A 15 -1.99 -15.59 2.04
C GLY A 15 -2.49 -14.16 2.27
N GLN A 16 -2.25 -13.57 3.44
CA GLN A 16 -2.55 -12.16 3.66
C GLN A 16 -1.62 -11.24 2.86
N ILE A 17 -2.16 -10.11 2.41
CA ILE A 17 -1.39 -9.04 1.78
C ILE A 17 -0.66 -8.28 2.89
N ILE A 18 0.62 -7.98 2.65
CA ILE A 18 1.47 -7.27 3.62
C ILE A 18 1.84 -5.92 3.02
N GLY A 19 1.50 -4.85 3.72
CA GLY A 19 1.98 -3.49 3.50
C GLY A 19 3.04 -3.15 4.52
N ARG A 20 4.04 -2.38 4.11
CA ARG A 20 5.06 -1.85 5.01
C ARG A 20 5.04 -0.33 4.94
N ILE A 21 4.85 0.31 6.08
CA ILE A 21 4.97 1.76 6.25
C ILE A 21 6.29 2.04 6.95
N GLU A 22 7.13 2.84 6.30
CA GLU A 22 8.47 3.17 6.78
C GLU A 22 9.27 1.91 7.20
N GLU A 23 10.22 2.04 8.13
CA GLU A 23 11.07 0.92 8.54
C GLU A 23 10.48 0.09 9.68
N ASN A 24 9.46 0.60 10.38
CA ASN A 24 9.02 0.05 11.67
C ASN A 24 7.59 -0.49 11.69
N MET A 25 6.77 -0.26 10.66
CA MET A 25 5.35 -0.60 10.71
C MET A 25 4.95 -1.55 9.59
N ILE A 26 4.28 -2.63 9.98
CA ILE A 26 3.73 -3.65 9.08
C ILE A 26 2.22 -3.64 9.24
N ILE A 27 1.50 -3.62 8.10
CA ILE A 27 0.05 -3.73 8.03
C ILE A 27 -0.29 -4.99 7.25
N THR A 28 -1.28 -5.73 7.71
CA THR A 28 -1.82 -6.89 7.01
C THR A 28 -3.28 -6.67 6.64
N GLY A 29 -3.74 -7.37 5.61
CA GLY A 29 -5.14 -7.37 5.20
C GLY A 29 -5.43 -8.48 4.21
N GLU A 30 -6.72 -8.75 4.02
CA GLU A 30 -7.20 -9.79 3.09
C GLU A 30 -7.11 -9.32 1.63
N THR A 31 -7.18 -8.01 1.40
CA THR A 31 -7.14 -7.40 0.07
C THR A 31 -6.12 -6.26 -0.02
N ILE A 32 -5.64 -6.00 -1.24
CA ILE A 32 -4.72 -4.89 -1.53
C ILE A 32 -5.35 -3.55 -1.14
N LEU A 33 -6.63 -3.35 -1.48
CA LEU A 33 -7.36 -2.13 -1.15
C LEU A 33 -7.39 -1.86 0.35
N GLU A 34 -7.62 -2.89 1.17
CA GLU A 34 -7.62 -2.72 2.62
C GLU A 34 -6.26 -2.35 3.18
N VAL A 35 -5.20 -2.99 2.70
CA VAL A 35 -3.83 -2.67 3.12
C VAL A 35 -3.45 -1.24 2.72
N LEU A 36 -3.80 -0.81 1.51
CA LEU A 36 -3.57 0.56 1.06
C LEU A 36 -4.36 1.58 1.89
N LYS A 37 -5.66 1.33 2.09
CA LYS A 37 -6.55 2.19 2.88
C LYS A 37 -6.04 2.33 4.32
N ASN A 38 -5.78 1.21 4.98
CA ASN A 38 -5.26 1.20 6.34
C ASN A 38 -3.89 1.89 6.37
N GLY A 39 -3.06 1.70 5.35
CA GLY A 39 -1.76 2.34 5.33
C GLY A 39 -1.80 3.86 5.19
N ILE A 40 -2.72 4.37 4.38
CA ILE A 40 -2.97 5.80 4.24
C ILE A 40 -3.55 6.39 5.54
N LEU A 41 -4.42 5.67 6.26
CA LEU A 41 -5.00 6.08 7.54
C LEU A 41 -3.96 6.16 8.67
N GLU A 42 -2.99 5.25 8.69
CA GLU A 42 -1.92 5.22 9.69
C GLU A 42 -0.88 6.32 9.45
N CYS A 43 -0.79 6.81 8.20
CA CYS A 43 -0.04 8.02 7.90
C CYS A 43 -0.81 9.27 8.34
N ASN A 44 -0.08 10.33 8.69
CA ASN A 44 -0.64 11.54 9.28
C ASN A 44 -1.41 12.37 8.23
N LEU A 45 -2.64 11.93 7.91
CA LEU A 45 -3.54 12.50 6.92
C LEU A 45 -3.64 14.03 6.87
N PRO A 46 -3.68 14.80 7.98
CA PRO A 46 -3.76 16.26 7.88
C PRO A 46 -2.50 16.92 7.30
N LEU A 47 -1.38 16.20 7.17
CA LEU A 47 -0.16 16.67 6.51
C LEU A 47 -0.01 16.14 5.08
N VAL A 48 -0.83 15.17 4.69
CA VAL A 48 -0.78 14.55 3.36
C VAL A 48 -1.81 15.23 2.47
N SER A 49 -1.35 15.71 1.33
CA SER A 49 -2.17 16.35 0.29
C SER A 49 -2.22 15.51 -0.98
N LEU A 50 -1.14 14.76 -1.27
CA LEU A 50 -0.98 13.95 -2.47
C LEU A 50 -0.60 12.51 -2.12
N VAL A 51 -1.25 11.56 -2.78
CA VAL A 51 -0.98 10.13 -2.68
C VAL A 51 -0.68 9.59 -4.07
N THR A 52 0.57 9.20 -4.32
CA THR A 52 0.96 8.57 -5.58
C THR A 52 1.05 7.05 -5.43
N LEU A 53 0.24 6.34 -6.21
CA LEU A 53 0.20 4.88 -6.29
C LEU A 53 1.03 4.42 -7.50
N TYR A 54 2.17 3.79 -7.22
CA TYR A 54 3.02 3.16 -8.22
C TYR A 54 2.67 1.68 -8.32
N TRP A 55 1.98 1.26 -9.38
CA TRP A 55 1.63 -0.16 -9.57
C TRP A 55 2.72 -0.92 -10.34
N GLY A 56 2.94 -2.17 -9.92
CA GLY A 56 4.00 -3.05 -10.39
C GLY A 56 3.59 -3.94 -11.57
N HIS A 57 4.50 -4.82 -11.98
CA HIS A 57 4.30 -5.71 -13.13
C HIS A 57 3.29 -6.83 -12.89
N THR A 58 3.05 -7.18 -11.62
CA THR A 58 2.11 -8.21 -11.19
C THR A 58 0.65 -7.73 -11.17
N THR A 59 0.44 -6.42 -11.21
CA THR A 59 -0.86 -5.78 -11.22
C THR A 59 -1.16 -5.31 -12.64
N ASN A 60 -2.39 -5.47 -13.11
CA ASN A 60 -2.79 -4.94 -14.40
C ASN A 60 -3.34 -3.49 -14.27
N LYS A 61 -3.35 -2.75 -15.38
CA LYS A 61 -3.79 -1.34 -15.38
C LYS A 61 -5.24 -1.17 -14.92
N ASP A 62 -6.12 -2.09 -15.27
CA ASP A 62 -7.55 -2.02 -14.94
C ASP A 62 -7.76 -2.16 -13.43
N GLU A 63 -7.12 -3.15 -12.81
CA GLU A 63 -7.11 -3.35 -11.35
C GLU A 63 -6.50 -2.16 -10.61
N ALA A 64 -5.41 -1.60 -11.15
CA ALA A 64 -4.77 -0.43 -10.59
C ALA A 64 -5.70 0.80 -10.64
N GLN A 65 -6.40 0.98 -11.77
CA GLN A 65 -7.36 2.06 -11.96
C GLN A 65 -8.57 1.92 -11.03
N GLU A 66 -9.12 0.72 -10.91
CA GLU A 66 -10.23 0.42 -10.00
C GLU A 66 -9.83 0.69 -8.54
N THR A 67 -8.65 0.23 -8.13
CA THR A 67 -8.11 0.46 -6.78
C THR A 67 -7.95 1.96 -6.51
N SER A 68 -7.42 2.72 -7.47
CA SER A 68 -7.27 4.18 -7.36
C SER A 68 -8.61 4.89 -7.24
N ASP A 69 -9.62 4.51 -8.02
CA ASP A 69 -10.96 5.12 -7.98
C ASP A 69 -11.64 4.86 -6.62
N LEU A 70 -11.52 3.63 -6.11
CA LEU A 70 -12.04 3.26 -4.80
C LEU A 70 -11.37 4.07 -3.67
N LEU A 71 -10.04 4.21 -3.71
CA LEU A 71 -9.33 5.02 -2.73
C LEU A 71 -9.70 6.51 -2.82
N GLN A 72 -9.86 7.05 -4.03
CA GLN A 72 -10.29 8.43 -4.24
C GLN A 72 -11.68 8.71 -3.64
N ARG A 73 -12.59 7.73 -3.70
CA ARG A 73 -13.91 7.82 -3.04
C ARG A 73 -13.83 7.77 -1.52
N ILE A 74 -12.90 7.01 -0.97
CA ILE A 74 -12.68 6.89 0.48
C ILE A 74 -12.03 8.17 1.03
N PHE A 75 -11.06 8.72 0.28
CA PHE A 75 -10.31 9.92 0.64
C PHE A 75 -10.55 11.05 -0.38
N PRO A 76 -11.75 11.64 -0.44
CA PRO A 76 -12.10 12.66 -1.44
C PRO A 76 -11.32 13.97 -1.30
N ASN A 77 -10.66 14.18 -0.16
CA ASN A 77 -9.87 15.37 0.12
C ASN A 77 -8.39 15.22 -0.28
N LEU A 78 -7.95 14.01 -0.61
CA LEU A 78 -6.58 13.74 -1.07
C LEU A 78 -6.56 13.71 -2.59
N GLU A 79 -5.48 14.23 -3.17
CA GLU A 79 -5.21 14.01 -4.58
C GLU A 79 -4.59 12.61 -4.75
N LEU A 80 -5.22 11.74 -5.54
CA LEU A 80 -4.64 10.44 -5.89
C LEU A 80 -4.09 10.46 -7.32
N GLU A 81 -2.81 10.11 -7.44
CA GLU A 81 -2.17 9.87 -8.73
C GLU A 81 -1.82 8.40 -8.92
N LEU A 82 -2.14 7.86 -10.09
CA LEU A 82 -1.82 6.48 -10.45
C LEU A 82 -0.72 6.46 -11.51
N VAL A 83 0.41 5.86 -11.18
CA VAL A 83 1.61 5.80 -12.02
C VAL A 83 2.03 4.34 -12.22
N TYR A 84 2.42 3.98 -13.44
CA TYR A 84 3.04 2.68 -13.67
C TYR A 84 4.49 2.69 -13.17
N GLY A 85 4.76 1.99 -12.07
CA GLY A 85 6.09 1.87 -11.48
C GLY A 85 6.91 0.72 -12.08
N GLY A 86 6.25 -0.28 -12.69
CA GLY A 86 6.91 -1.39 -13.39
C GLY A 86 7.75 -2.30 -12.50
N GLN A 87 7.53 -2.27 -11.20
CA GLN A 87 8.36 -2.97 -10.24
C GLN A 87 8.10 -4.48 -10.28
N PRO A 88 9.14 -5.32 -10.28
CA PRO A 88 8.98 -6.77 -10.44
C PRO A 88 8.61 -7.52 -9.15
N HIS A 89 8.82 -6.90 -7.98
CA HIS A 89 8.68 -7.57 -6.67
C HIS A 89 7.56 -7.00 -5.78
N TYR A 90 6.95 -5.89 -6.18
CA TYR A 90 5.92 -5.19 -5.40
C TYR A 90 4.67 -5.01 -6.26
N ASN A 91 3.50 -5.30 -5.70
CA ASN A 91 2.23 -4.99 -6.35
C ASN A 91 2.03 -3.47 -6.42
N TYR A 92 2.34 -2.78 -5.32
CA TYR A 92 2.23 -1.33 -5.21
C TYR A 92 3.37 -0.75 -4.36
N ILE A 93 3.79 0.46 -4.71
CA ILE A 93 4.48 1.38 -3.81
C ILE A 93 3.63 2.64 -3.70
N VAL A 94 3.55 3.19 -2.49
CA VAL A 94 2.77 4.40 -2.20
C VAL A 94 3.74 5.49 -1.78
N SER A 95 3.61 6.67 -2.38
CA SER A 95 4.24 7.91 -1.91
C SER A 95 3.17 8.82 -1.34
N LEU A 96 3.46 9.44 -0.21
CA LEU A 96 2.57 10.35 0.51
C LEU A 96 3.32 11.66 0.69
N GLU A 97 2.75 12.76 0.19
CA GLU A 97 3.34 14.11 0.23
C GLU A 97 2.37 15.12 0.85
#